data_AF-A0AA97MSC5-F1
#
_entry.id   AF-A0AA97MSC5-F1
#
_cell.length_a   1.000
_cell.length_b   1.000
_cell.length_c   1.000
_cell.angle_alpha   90.00
_cell.angle_beta   90.00
_cell.angle_gamma   90.00
#
_symmetry.space_group_name_H-M   'P 1'
#
loop_
_entity.id
_entity.type
_entity.pdbx_description
1 polymer ?
#
loop_
_entity_poly.entity_id
_entity_poly.type
_entity_poly.pdbx_seq_one_letter_code
_entity_poly.pdbx_strand_id
1 'polypeptide(L)'
;FASYYGDHMVLQKEPAGAVVWGHGEPGAVVTVTLSGASGLTVMEKMAQVKGPSGTWTTVLDPMDQGGPYELTAKQGLENMTLRDIYFGDVWLCSGQSNMAMTVLQVANASQELAAAARYPYVRIFTVAPARSDIELEDLKQISLPWSIPTAAENLGHGNFTYFSAVCWLLGRSLYEALGSPIGLVEVAWGGTPIEAWSSRRVLQACGLLEDRGRAWLLKPAFCFAPCLSLALSSSTSPHQHLSGPQTPSVLWNAMIHPLLNMTLRGVAWYQGEANAFLHTDQYNCTFPALIADWRQAFHTGSAGQTEPLLPFGFVQLSTYCRQSADDSFARLRWHQTADLGVVPNARMPGTFMAVAMDLGDEHSPYGRQVLSWGEGVGVQLLGNNPISLLFLSIHPRDKQNVAHRLLLGARAVAYGDKDLVFQGPYPTRAIVEVTRGLLNVTYSQKLICRQRDAQAFEVRVGKSSPKGWEGESHADGGFSPPQVCCFTKASPCRWLPAPVVAVGSHMVTLALSGCGTLVLGLRYAWAEWPCEYQACPLYNPQGLPAPPFL
;
A
#
# COMPACT_ATOMS: atom_id res chain seq x y z
N PHE A 1 -17.15 5.67 -26.10
CA PHE A 1 -16.78 5.00 -24.84
C PHE A 1 -16.25 6.03 -23.85
N ALA A 2 -16.22 5.73 -22.55
CA ALA A 2 -15.47 6.52 -21.57
C ALA A 2 -13.96 6.52 -21.90
N SER A 3 -13.23 7.52 -21.41
CA SER A 3 -11.87 7.84 -21.84
C SER A 3 -10.85 6.71 -21.63
N TYR A 4 -11.00 5.90 -20.57
CA TYR A 4 -10.05 4.85 -20.22
C TYR A 4 -10.23 3.54 -21.00
N TYR A 5 -11.24 3.43 -21.86
CA TYR A 5 -11.35 2.30 -22.79
C TYR A 5 -10.48 2.56 -24.03
N GLY A 6 -9.76 1.55 -24.48
CA GLY A 6 -8.85 1.65 -25.63
C GLY A 6 -8.50 0.29 -26.20
N ASP A 7 -7.79 0.29 -27.33
CA ASP A 7 -7.24 -0.93 -27.91
C ASP A 7 -6.27 -1.62 -26.95
N HIS A 8 -6.05 -2.92 -27.12
CA HIS A 8 -5.15 -3.75 -26.30
C HIS A 8 -5.57 -3.92 -24.84
N MET A 9 -6.76 -3.46 -24.43
CA MET A 9 -7.18 -3.54 -23.03
C MET A 9 -7.53 -4.95 -22.58
N VAL A 10 -7.57 -5.15 -21.27
CA VAL A 10 -8.17 -6.33 -20.63
C VAL A 10 -9.44 -5.92 -19.90
N LEU A 11 -10.52 -6.65 -20.16
CA LEU A 11 -11.78 -6.60 -19.42
C LEU A 11 -11.82 -7.75 -18.41
N GLN A 12 -12.53 -7.55 -17.29
CA GLN A 12 -12.65 -8.59 -16.26
C GLN A 12 -13.38 -9.81 -16.81
N LYS A 13 -12.77 -11.00 -16.65
CA LYS A 13 -13.36 -12.30 -16.96
C LYS A 13 -14.35 -12.77 -15.90
N GLU A 14 -15.05 -13.86 -16.23
CA GLU A 14 -15.97 -14.58 -15.36
C GLU A 14 -15.37 -14.93 -13.97
N PRO A 15 -16.20 -15.12 -12.93
CA PRO A 15 -17.68 -15.19 -12.94
C PRO A 15 -18.39 -13.83 -13.05
N ALA A 16 -17.64 -12.72 -12.97
CA ALA A 16 -18.18 -11.39 -13.13
C ALA A 16 -18.34 -11.01 -14.62
N GLY A 17 -19.25 -10.08 -14.89
CA GLY A 17 -19.37 -9.38 -16.16
C GLY A 17 -18.51 -8.12 -16.18
N ALA A 18 -17.94 -7.80 -17.33
CA ALA A 18 -17.26 -6.53 -17.53
C ALA A 18 -18.29 -5.43 -17.80
N VAL A 19 -18.22 -4.33 -17.05
CA VAL A 19 -19.05 -3.16 -17.31
C VAL A 19 -18.41 -2.30 -18.39
N VAL A 20 -19.25 -1.84 -19.33
CA VAL A 20 -18.86 -0.95 -20.41
C VAL A 20 -19.82 0.23 -20.46
N TRP A 21 -19.26 1.43 -20.58
CA TRP A 21 -20.03 2.66 -20.58
C TRP A 21 -19.38 3.75 -21.43
N GLY A 22 -20.13 4.83 -21.67
CA GLY A 22 -19.63 6.01 -22.35
C GLY A 22 -20.72 7.06 -22.54
N HIS A 23 -20.44 8.00 -23.44
CA HIS A 23 -21.35 9.09 -23.79
C HIS A 23 -22.06 8.84 -25.12
N GLY A 24 -23.21 9.49 -25.31
CA GLY A 24 -23.95 9.53 -26.56
C GLY A 24 -25.08 10.55 -26.50
N GLU A 25 -25.86 10.66 -27.60
CA GLU A 25 -27.01 11.56 -27.65
C GLU A 25 -28.12 11.18 -26.65
N PRO A 26 -28.60 12.12 -25.80
CA PRO A 26 -29.69 11.89 -24.85
C PRO A 26 -30.93 11.21 -25.47
N GLY A 27 -31.39 10.10 -24.87
CA GLY A 27 -32.58 9.36 -25.31
C GLY A 27 -32.34 8.42 -26.50
N ALA A 28 -31.14 8.39 -27.07
CA ALA A 28 -30.78 7.41 -28.08
C ALA A 28 -30.45 6.04 -27.46
N VAL A 29 -30.38 5.02 -28.33
CA VAL A 29 -29.96 3.65 -27.98
C VAL A 29 -28.57 3.40 -28.51
N VAL A 30 -27.69 2.87 -27.66
CA VAL A 30 -26.37 2.39 -28.05
C VAL A 30 -26.40 0.86 -28.08
N THR A 31 -26.05 0.29 -29.23
CA THR A 31 -25.83 -1.14 -29.39
C THR A 31 -24.35 -1.43 -29.18
N VAL A 32 -24.03 -2.28 -28.21
CA VAL A 32 -22.68 -2.75 -27.90
C VAL A 32 -22.55 -4.18 -28.39
N THR A 33 -21.68 -4.41 -29.36
CA THR A 33 -21.47 -5.72 -29.99
C THR A 33 -20.05 -6.18 -29.70
N LEU A 34 -19.91 -7.40 -29.16
CA LEU A 34 -18.63 -8.07 -29.03
C LEU A 34 -18.51 -9.10 -30.16
N SER A 35 -17.40 -9.05 -30.89
CA SER A 35 -17.13 -9.95 -32.02
C SER A 35 -15.81 -10.69 -31.81
N GLY A 36 -15.77 -11.97 -32.20
CA GLY A 36 -14.55 -12.76 -32.20
C GLY A 36 -13.66 -12.47 -33.41
N ALA A 37 -12.47 -13.05 -33.44
CA ALA A 37 -11.47 -12.84 -34.51
C ALA A 37 -11.96 -13.16 -35.94
N SER A 38 -13.01 -13.99 -36.10
CA SER A 38 -13.63 -14.29 -37.39
C SER A 38 -14.72 -13.28 -37.81
N GLY A 39 -14.93 -12.22 -37.03
CA GLY A 39 -16.03 -11.25 -37.21
C GLY A 39 -17.40 -11.77 -36.77
N LEU A 40 -17.47 -12.98 -36.20
CA LEU A 40 -18.72 -13.52 -35.66
C LEU A 40 -19.10 -12.80 -34.37
N THR A 41 -20.33 -12.31 -34.31
CA THR A 41 -20.90 -11.71 -33.10
C THR A 41 -21.01 -12.77 -32.00
N VAL A 42 -20.33 -12.52 -30.89
CA VAL A 42 -20.35 -13.34 -29.67
C VAL A 42 -21.52 -12.93 -28.79
N MET A 43 -21.72 -11.62 -28.63
CA MET A 43 -22.84 -11.06 -27.87
C MET A 43 -23.21 -9.67 -28.37
N GLU A 44 -24.45 -9.27 -28.06
CA GLU A 44 -24.96 -7.93 -28.29
C GLU A 44 -25.74 -7.45 -27.07
N LYS A 45 -25.50 -6.21 -26.66
CA LYS A 45 -26.20 -5.52 -25.58
C LYS A 45 -26.75 -4.19 -26.09
N MET A 46 -27.88 -3.77 -25.56
CA MET A 46 -28.45 -2.44 -25.84
C MET A 46 -28.50 -1.63 -24.54
N ALA A 47 -28.07 -0.38 -24.61
CA ALA A 47 -28.12 0.56 -23.50
C ALA A 47 -28.82 1.85 -23.94
N GLN A 48 -29.72 2.35 -23.09
CA GLN A 48 -30.33 3.67 -23.28
C GLN A 48 -29.37 4.75 -22.78
N VAL A 49 -29.22 5.82 -23.55
CA VAL A 49 -28.50 7.00 -23.10
C VAL A 49 -29.39 7.80 -22.15
N LYS A 50 -28.93 7.96 -20.90
CA LYS A 50 -29.64 8.70 -19.86
C LYS A 50 -29.68 10.19 -20.20
N GLY A 51 -30.88 10.77 -20.17
CA GLY A 51 -31.13 12.15 -20.58
C GLY A 51 -30.27 13.22 -19.87
N PRO A 52 -30.22 13.25 -18.52
CA PRO A 52 -29.52 14.32 -17.80
C PRO A 52 -27.98 14.26 -17.84
N SER A 53 -27.40 13.05 -18.00
CA SER A 53 -25.94 12.85 -17.98
C SER A 53 -25.34 12.63 -19.38
N GLY A 54 -26.15 12.29 -20.38
CA GLY A 54 -25.67 11.90 -21.70
C GLY A 54 -24.85 10.60 -21.68
N THR A 55 -25.01 9.77 -20.64
CA THR A 55 -24.24 8.53 -20.46
C THR A 55 -25.08 7.28 -20.66
N TRP A 56 -24.47 6.24 -21.21
CA TRP A 56 -25.00 4.89 -21.31
C TRP A 56 -24.07 3.92 -20.60
N THR A 57 -24.61 2.82 -20.07
CA THR A 57 -23.84 1.76 -19.42
C THR A 57 -24.52 0.42 -19.67
N THR A 58 -23.72 -0.64 -19.82
CA THR A 58 -24.19 -2.03 -19.90
C THR A 58 -23.19 -2.95 -19.24
N VAL A 59 -23.69 -4.07 -18.72
CA VAL A 59 -22.88 -5.19 -18.26
C VAL A 59 -22.79 -6.20 -19.40
N LEU A 60 -21.58 -6.56 -19.81
CA LEU A 60 -21.36 -7.67 -20.74
C LEU A 60 -21.64 -8.99 -20.03
N ASP A 61 -22.07 -10.01 -20.77
CA ASP A 61 -22.20 -11.35 -20.18
C ASP A 61 -20.82 -11.82 -19.66
N PRO A 62 -20.75 -12.59 -18.56
CA PRO A 62 -19.50 -13.17 -18.09
C PRO A 62 -18.83 -13.96 -19.21
N MET A 63 -17.54 -13.71 -19.41
CA MET A 63 -16.73 -14.31 -20.46
C MET A 63 -15.58 -15.10 -19.87
N ASP A 64 -15.33 -16.28 -20.41
CA ASP A 64 -14.11 -17.01 -20.12
C ASP A 64 -12.87 -16.22 -20.58
N GLN A 65 -11.73 -16.52 -20.00
CA GLN A 65 -10.47 -15.89 -20.34
C GLN A 65 -10.10 -16.10 -21.81
N GLY A 66 -9.54 -15.07 -22.44
CA GLY A 66 -9.04 -15.19 -23.81
C GLY A 66 -9.36 -13.98 -24.68
N GLY A 67 -9.22 -14.18 -25.98
CA GLY A 67 -9.25 -13.13 -27.00
C GLY A 67 -8.36 -13.51 -28.19
N PRO A 68 -8.09 -12.58 -29.11
CA PRO A 68 -8.58 -11.21 -29.11
C PRO A 68 -10.05 -11.11 -29.56
N TYR A 69 -10.75 -10.12 -29.02
CA TYR A 69 -12.08 -9.69 -29.44
C TYR A 69 -12.05 -8.25 -29.98
N GLU A 70 -13.09 -7.90 -30.71
CA GLU A 70 -13.42 -6.51 -31.07
C GLU A 70 -14.71 -6.09 -30.34
N LEU A 71 -14.71 -4.89 -29.77
CA LEU A 71 -15.86 -4.33 -29.06
C LEU A 71 -16.32 -3.06 -29.76
N THR A 72 -17.51 -3.10 -30.35
CA THR A 72 -18.09 -1.98 -31.09
C THR A 72 -19.27 -1.38 -30.32
N ALA A 73 -19.28 -0.06 -30.14
CA ALA A 73 -20.46 0.68 -29.72
C ALA A 73 -21.00 1.47 -30.90
N LYS A 74 -22.30 1.34 -31.19
CA LYS A 74 -22.97 1.97 -32.32
C LYS A 74 -24.19 2.76 -31.85
N GLN A 75 -24.32 3.99 -32.34
CA GLN A 75 -25.49 4.84 -32.16
C GLN A 75 -25.90 5.41 -33.54
N GLY A 76 -27.07 5.01 -34.04
CA GLY A 76 -27.51 5.43 -35.37
C GLY A 76 -26.52 5.01 -36.47
N LEU A 77 -25.90 6.00 -37.13
CA LEU A 77 -24.86 5.79 -38.16
C LEU A 77 -23.42 5.83 -37.60
N GLU A 78 -23.23 6.35 -36.39
CA GLU A 78 -21.91 6.47 -35.77
C GLU A 78 -21.53 5.16 -35.08
N ASN A 79 -20.25 4.79 -35.18
CA ASN A 79 -19.69 3.68 -34.44
C ASN A 79 -18.27 3.98 -33.97
N MET A 80 -17.89 3.32 -32.88
CA MET A 80 -16.52 3.24 -32.39
C MET A 80 -16.21 1.78 -32.13
N THR A 81 -15.03 1.32 -32.54
CA THR A 81 -14.59 -0.07 -32.33
C THR A 81 -13.25 -0.08 -31.63
N LEU A 82 -13.17 -0.83 -30.53
CA LEU A 82 -11.95 -1.14 -29.81
C LEU A 82 -11.47 -2.53 -30.21
N ARG A 83 -10.17 -2.71 -30.38
CA ARG A 83 -9.55 -3.92 -30.93
C ARG A 83 -8.55 -4.54 -29.97
N ASP A 84 -8.21 -5.79 -30.23
CA ASP A 84 -7.25 -6.56 -29.42
C ASP A 84 -7.66 -6.64 -27.93
N ILE A 85 -8.96 -6.83 -27.69
CA ILE A 85 -9.54 -6.89 -26.35
C ILE A 85 -9.43 -8.31 -25.81
N TYR A 86 -8.92 -8.45 -24.58
CA TYR A 86 -8.87 -9.73 -23.87
C TYR A 86 -9.79 -9.72 -22.66
N PHE A 87 -10.34 -10.88 -22.31
CA PHE A 87 -10.94 -11.13 -21.01
C PHE A 87 -9.91 -11.80 -20.10
N GLY A 88 -9.71 -11.24 -18.92
CA GLY A 88 -8.68 -11.62 -17.96
C GLY A 88 -8.94 -11.00 -16.58
N ASP A 89 -7.97 -11.05 -15.67
CA ASP A 89 -8.12 -10.44 -14.35
C ASP A 89 -7.57 -9.00 -14.34
N VAL A 90 -8.38 -8.05 -13.88
CA VAL A 90 -8.01 -6.62 -13.85
C VAL A 90 -7.61 -6.19 -12.44
N TRP A 91 -6.42 -5.63 -12.31
CA TRP A 91 -5.84 -5.18 -11.04
C TRP A 91 -5.58 -3.68 -11.03
N LEU A 92 -6.04 -3.03 -9.97
CA LEU A 92 -5.78 -1.62 -9.71
C LEU A 92 -4.56 -1.47 -8.78
N CYS A 93 -3.54 -0.74 -9.21
CA CYS A 93 -2.32 -0.48 -8.46
C CYS A 93 -2.26 0.99 -8.06
N SER A 94 -2.40 1.29 -6.77
CA SER A 94 -2.51 2.67 -6.29
C SER A 94 -1.64 2.98 -5.07
N GLY A 95 -1.46 4.26 -4.79
CA GLY A 95 -0.69 4.77 -3.67
C GLY A 95 0.25 5.91 -4.06
N GLN A 96 1.39 6.00 -3.40
CA GLN A 96 2.34 7.09 -3.59
C GLN A 96 3.62 6.67 -4.32
N SER A 97 4.74 7.32 -4.03
CA SER A 97 5.98 7.24 -4.81
C SER A 97 6.59 5.85 -4.87
N ASN A 98 6.40 5.02 -3.84
CA ASN A 98 6.85 3.63 -3.87
C ASN A 98 5.99 2.73 -4.77
N MET A 99 4.72 3.08 -5.02
CA MET A 99 3.90 2.48 -6.09
C MET A 99 4.30 3.06 -7.45
N ALA A 100 4.46 4.38 -7.56
CA ALA A 100 4.79 5.08 -8.82
C ALA A 100 6.23 4.84 -9.32
N MET A 101 7.08 4.18 -8.53
CA MET A 101 8.46 3.88 -8.88
C MET A 101 8.49 2.89 -10.04
N THR A 102 9.24 3.19 -11.09
CA THR A 102 9.14 2.51 -12.38
C THR A 102 10.06 1.31 -12.51
N VAL A 103 9.83 0.44 -13.51
CA VAL A 103 10.66 -0.76 -13.74
C VAL A 103 12.14 -0.40 -13.94
N LEU A 104 12.45 0.76 -14.52
CA LEU A 104 13.83 1.24 -14.69
C LEU A 104 14.56 1.45 -13.34
N GLN A 105 13.82 1.69 -12.26
CA GLN A 105 14.37 2.11 -10.97
C GLN A 105 14.66 0.94 -10.01
N VAL A 106 14.28 -0.29 -10.35
CA VAL A 106 14.46 -1.45 -9.46
C VAL A 106 15.81 -2.14 -9.66
N ALA A 107 16.25 -2.91 -8.66
CA ALA A 107 17.58 -3.55 -8.68
C ALA A 107 17.82 -4.44 -9.92
N ASN A 108 16.78 -5.12 -10.42
CA ASN A 108 16.88 -6.03 -11.57
C ASN A 108 16.29 -5.45 -12.87
N ALA A 109 16.25 -4.12 -13.02
CA ALA A 109 15.62 -3.44 -14.15
C ALA A 109 16.00 -4.03 -15.52
N SER A 110 17.29 -4.25 -15.78
CA SER A 110 17.75 -4.76 -17.08
C SER A 110 17.18 -6.14 -17.44
N GLN A 111 17.04 -7.04 -16.46
CA GLN A 111 16.48 -8.38 -16.67
C GLN A 111 14.97 -8.31 -16.92
N GLU A 112 14.26 -7.50 -16.14
CA GLU A 112 12.81 -7.32 -16.27
C GLU A 112 12.43 -6.68 -17.61
N LEU A 113 13.15 -5.64 -18.03
CA LEU A 113 12.94 -4.99 -19.32
C LEU A 113 13.23 -5.94 -20.48
N ALA A 114 14.31 -6.71 -20.41
CA ALA A 114 14.64 -7.71 -21.45
C ALA A 114 13.60 -8.85 -21.54
N ALA A 115 12.89 -9.14 -20.45
CA ALA A 115 11.85 -10.17 -20.41
C ALA A 115 10.46 -9.67 -20.83
N ALA A 116 10.25 -8.35 -20.97
CA ALA A 116 8.92 -7.75 -21.21
C ALA A 116 8.15 -8.39 -22.38
N ALA A 117 8.82 -8.64 -23.50
CA ALA A 117 8.21 -9.24 -24.69
C ALA A 117 7.65 -10.67 -24.49
N ARG A 118 8.00 -11.34 -23.38
CA ARG A 118 7.47 -12.66 -23.02
C ARG A 118 6.05 -12.61 -22.45
N TYR A 119 5.55 -11.42 -22.11
CA TYR A 119 4.27 -11.22 -21.45
C TYR A 119 3.31 -10.35 -22.29
N PRO A 120 3.03 -10.70 -23.55
CA PRO A 120 2.17 -9.87 -24.39
C PRO A 120 0.75 -9.74 -23.82
N TYR A 121 0.27 -10.72 -23.05
CA TYR A 121 -1.07 -10.74 -22.46
C TYR A 121 -1.17 -10.08 -21.07
N VAL A 122 -0.10 -9.45 -20.61
CA VAL A 122 -0.10 -8.57 -19.43
C VAL A 122 -0.17 -7.14 -19.94
N ARG A 123 -1.37 -6.55 -19.95
CA ARG A 123 -1.62 -5.23 -20.55
C ARG A 123 -1.56 -4.16 -19.49
N ILE A 124 -0.96 -3.02 -19.83
CA ILE A 124 -0.69 -1.94 -18.88
C ILE A 124 -1.42 -0.65 -19.30
N PHE A 125 -1.86 0.11 -18.31
CA PHE A 125 -2.52 1.41 -18.46
C PHE A 125 -2.19 2.32 -17.27
N THR A 126 -1.83 3.58 -17.52
CA THR A 126 -1.51 4.55 -16.45
C THR A 126 -2.40 5.78 -16.54
N VAL A 127 -3.10 6.05 -15.43
CA VAL A 127 -3.87 7.30 -15.24
C VAL A 127 -2.91 8.46 -15.05
N ALA A 128 -3.16 9.59 -15.73
CA ALA A 128 -2.34 10.77 -15.53
C ALA A 128 -2.65 11.44 -14.18
N PRO A 129 -1.64 12.02 -13.51
CA PRO A 129 -1.84 12.85 -12.32
C PRO A 129 -2.87 13.96 -12.54
N ALA A 130 -4.01 13.89 -11.84
CA ALA A 130 -5.06 14.90 -11.88
C ALA A 130 -5.63 15.20 -10.48
N ARG A 131 -6.24 16.37 -10.30
CA ARG A 131 -6.89 16.80 -9.06
C ARG A 131 -8.26 17.41 -9.37
N SER A 132 -9.21 17.23 -8.46
CA SER A 132 -10.52 17.87 -8.52
C SER A 132 -11.14 18.04 -7.14
N ASP A 133 -11.81 19.17 -6.89
CA ASP A 133 -12.55 19.40 -5.63
C ASP A 133 -13.91 18.68 -5.60
N ILE A 134 -14.35 18.17 -6.75
CA ILE A 134 -15.57 17.37 -6.95
C ILE A 134 -15.26 16.04 -7.64
N GLU A 135 -16.04 15.01 -7.34
CA GLU A 135 -15.97 13.71 -8.01
C GLU A 135 -16.19 13.88 -9.52
N LEU A 136 -15.23 13.41 -10.33
CA LEU A 136 -15.30 13.46 -11.79
C LEU A 136 -15.97 12.19 -12.32
N GLU A 137 -16.78 12.33 -13.38
CA GLU A 137 -17.42 11.18 -14.03
C GLU A 137 -16.43 10.37 -14.88
N ASP A 138 -15.50 11.04 -15.56
CA ASP A 138 -14.48 10.42 -16.42
C ASP A 138 -13.08 11.00 -16.13
N LEU A 139 -12.04 10.29 -16.55
CA LEU A 139 -10.65 10.73 -16.35
C LEU A 139 -10.38 12.01 -17.15
N LYS A 140 -9.68 12.95 -16.50
CA LYS A 140 -9.25 14.18 -17.14
C LYS A 140 -8.14 13.96 -18.18
N GLN A 141 -7.24 13.02 -17.90
CA GLN A 141 -6.08 12.74 -18.74
C GLN A 141 -5.55 11.33 -18.49
N ILE A 142 -4.96 10.73 -19.53
CA ILE A 142 -4.31 9.43 -19.51
C ILE A 142 -2.83 9.64 -19.84
N SER A 143 -1.93 9.02 -19.06
CA SER A 143 -0.48 9.11 -19.30
C SER A 143 0.00 8.01 -20.24
N LEU A 144 -0.53 6.81 -20.08
CA LEU A 144 -0.25 5.67 -20.95
C LEU A 144 -1.59 4.99 -21.26
N PRO A 145 -2.09 5.06 -22.51
CA PRO A 145 -3.25 4.27 -22.92
C PRO A 145 -2.92 2.77 -22.85
N TRP A 146 -3.95 1.92 -22.89
CA TRP A 146 -3.78 0.48 -22.87
C TRP A 146 -2.75 0.03 -23.89
N SER A 147 -1.74 -0.70 -23.43
CA SER A 147 -0.55 -1.01 -24.21
C SER A 147 -0.03 -2.42 -23.95
N ILE A 148 0.60 -2.98 -24.98
CA ILE A 148 1.48 -4.14 -24.87
C ILE A 148 2.77 -3.69 -24.17
N PRO A 149 3.30 -4.42 -23.17
CA PRO A 149 4.51 -4.00 -22.46
C PRO A 149 5.73 -4.07 -23.39
N THR A 150 6.46 -2.97 -23.49
CA THR A 150 7.70 -2.87 -24.27
C THR A 150 8.81 -2.28 -23.40
N ALA A 151 10.03 -2.80 -23.61
CA ALA A 151 11.20 -2.40 -22.83
C ALA A 151 11.53 -0.90 -22.98
N ALA A 152 11.40 -0.36 -24.20
CA ALA A 152 11.86 0.98 -24.52
C ALA A 152 10.78 2.06 -24.40
N GLU A 153 9.51 1.73 -24.69
CA GLU A 153 8.48 2.76 -24.87
C GLU A 153 7.61 2.95 -23.63
N ASN A 154 7.40 1.90 -22.81
CA ASN A 154 6.48 2.01 -21.67
C ASN A 154 6.91 1.38 -20.34
N LEU A 155 7.78 0.37 -20.30
CA LEU A 155 8.31 -0.11 -19.01
C LEU A 155 9.61 0.64 -18.63
N GLY A 156 10.44 0.97 -19.62
CA GLY A 156 11.73 1.63 -19.43
C GLY A 156 11.76 3.11 -19.80
N HIS A 157 10.61 3.77 -19.89
CA HIS A 157 10.50 5.12 -20.46
C HIS A 157 11.11 6.24 -19.58
N GLY A 158 11.44 5.95 -18.31
CA GLY A 158 12.18 6.88 -17.45
C GLY A 158 11.91 6.69 -15.96
N ASN A 159 12.57 7.51 -15.14
CA ASN A 159 12.28 7.55 -13.70
C ASN A 159 10.93 8.24 -13.46
N PHE A 160 10.05 7.61 -12.67
CA PHE A 160 8.70 8.12 -12.37
C PHE A 160 7.89 8.55 -13.59
N THR A 161 8.25 8.00 -14.75
CA THR A 161 7.51 8.07 -16.00
C THR A 161 7.11 6.64 -16.25
N TYR A 162 5.81 6.34 -16.21
CA TYR A 162 5.19 5.01 -16.31
C TYR A 162 6.10 3.88 -16.87
N PHE A 163 6.04 2.65 -16.36
CA PHE A 163 4.98 2.04 -15.58
C PHE A 163 5.48 1.57 -14.19
N SER A 164 4.58 1.54 -13.20
CA SER A 164 4.84 1.04 -11.84
C SER A 164 5.53 -0.34 -11.83
N ALA A 165 6.69 -0.43 -11.18
CA ALA A 165 7.43 -1.68 -11.06
C ALA A 165 6.70 -2.71 -10.20
N VAL A 166 6.11 -2.28 -9.08
CA VAL A 166 5.37 -3.19 -8.19
C VAL A 166 4.16 -3.76 -8.94
N CYS A 167 3.45 -2.92 -9.68
CA CYS A 167 2.30 -3.35 -10.47
C CYS A 167 2.71 -4.33 -11.58
N TRP A 168 3.74 -3.98 -12.35
CA TRP A 168 4.29 -4.85 -13.40
C TRP A 168 4.71 -6.23 -12.85
N LEU A 169 5.53 -6.24 -11.80
CA LEU A 169 6.06 -7.47 -11.21
C LEU A 169 4.96 -8.35 -10.63
N LEU A 170 3.92 -7.75 -10.01
CA LEU A 170 2.75 -8.49 -9.54
C LEU A 170 2.00 -9.12 -10.72
N GLY A 171 1.65 -8.33 -11.73
CA GLY A 171 0.84 -8.80 -12.86
C GLY A 171 1.54 -9.86 -13.71
N ARG A 172 2.83 -9.67 -14.01
CA ARG A 172 3.60 -10.69 -14.76
C ARG A 172 3.75 -11.99 -13.97
N SER A 173 3.90 -11.92 -12.65
CA SER A 173 3.95 -13.13 -11.81
C SER A 173 2.59 -13.81 -11.66
N LEU A 174 1.49 -13.04 -11.66
CA LEU A 174 0.13 -13.59 -11.71
C LEU A 174 -0.12 -14.31 -13.02
N TYR A 175 0.30 -13.71 -14.14
CA TYR A 175 0.23 -14.35 -15.45
C TYR A 175 1.02 -15.67 -15.49
N GLU A 176 2.24 -15.69 -14.95
CA GLU A 176 3.04 -16.92 -14.84
C GLU A 176 2.35 -18.00 -13.98
N ALA A 177 1.67 -17.60 -12.91
CA ALA A 177 1.03 -18.52 -11.98
C ALA A 177 -0.33 -19.05 -12.50
N LEU A 178 -1.08 -18.24 -13.26
CA LEU A 178 -2.47 -18.51 -13.62
C LEU A 178 -2.67 -18.85 -15.10
N GLY A 179 -1.78 -18.36 -15.98
CA GLY A 179 -1.90 -18.51 -17.44
C GLY A 179 -3.02 -17.67 -18.08
N SER A 180 -3.66 -16.78 -17.33
CA SER A 180 -4.77 -15.92 -17.78
C SER A 180 -4.27 -14.52 -18.15
N PRO A 181 -4.84 -13.82 -19.15
CA PRO A 181 -4.53 -12.41 -19.40
C PRO A 181 -4.72 -11.55 -18.15
N ILE A 182 -3.86 -10.54 -17.96
CA ILE A 182 -3.89 -9.65 -16.81
C ILE A 182 -3.93 -8.19 -17.28
N GLY A 183 -4.89 -7.42 -16.78
CA GLY A 183 -4.96 -5.97 -16.96
C GLY A 183 -4.41 -5.24 -15.75
N LEU A 184 -3.48 -4.32 -15.95
CA LEU A 184 -2.86 -3.55 -14.88
C LEU A 184 -3.14 -2.06 -15.04
N VAL A 185 -3.80 -1.48 -14.05
CA VAL A 185 -4.21 -0.07 -14.01
C VAL A 185 -3.42 0.65 -12.93
N GLU A 186 -2.44 1.46 -13.33
CA GLU A 186 -1.64 2.28 -12.42
C GLU A 186 -2.34 3.62 -12.13
N VAL A 187 -2.55 3.89 -10.84
CA VAL A 187 -3.10 5.14 -10.31
C VAL A 187 -2.29 5.59 -9.08
N ALA A 188 -1.12 6.18 -9.30
CA ALA A 188 -0.21 6.54 -8.22
C ALA A 188 0.32 7.97 -8.33
N TRP A 189 0.55 8.63 -7.19
CA TRP A 189 1.16 9.97 -7.14
C TRP A 189 2.06 10.12 -5.91
N GLY A 190 3.35 10.35 -6.15
CA GLY A 190 4.36 10.54 -5.11
C GLY A 190 4.09 11.66 -4.10
N GLY A 191 4.42 11.40 -2.83
CA GLY A 191 4.30 12.38 -1.75
C GLY A 191 2.87 12.78 -1.42
N THR A 192 1.93 11.82 -1.40
CA THR A 192 0.51 12.06 -1.13
C THR A 192 0.07 11.31 0.13
N PRO A 193 -0.74 11.94 0.98
CA PRO A 193 -1.26 11.31 2.18
C PRO A 193 -2.58 10.58 1.85
N ILE A 194 -3.02 9.67 2.70
CA ILE A 194 -4.24 8.88 2.50
C ILE A 194 -5.49 9.77 2.40
N GLU A 195 -5.46 10.96 2.99
CA GLU A 195 -6.54 11.93 2.95
C GLU A 195 -6.86 12.39 1.53
N ALA A 196 -5.85 12.52 0.67
CA ALA A 196 -6.05 12.91 -0.73
C ALA A 196 -6.75 11.80 -1.53
N TRP A 197 -6.55 10.54 -1.13
CA TRP A 197 -7.10 9.32 -1.76
C TRP A 197 -8.43 8.86 -1.16
N SER A 198 -8.85 9.46 -0.05
CA SER A 198 -10.07 9.11 0.67
C SER A 198 -11.24 9.96 0.19
N SER A 199 -12.42 9.36 0.03
CA SER A 199 -13.65 10.12 -0.19
C SER A 199 -13.98 11.00 1.03
N ARG A 200 -14.83 12.01 0.82
CA ARG A 200 -15.29 12.86 1.94
C ARG A 200 -16.00 12.06 3.04
N ARG A 201 -16.66 10.95 2.68
CA ARG A 201 -17.36 10.05 3.62
C ARG A 201 -16.37 9.39 4.59
N VAL A 202 -15.25 8.89 4.07
CA VAL A 202 -14.17 8.30 4.89
C VAL A 202 -13.60 9.31 5.86
N LEU A 203 -13.29 10.51 5.36
CA LEU A 203 -12.72 11.57 6.19
C LEU A 203 -13.69 12.05 7.26
N GLN A 204 -14.98 12.11 6.94
CA GLN A 204 -16.03 12.40 7.92
C GLN A 204 -16.05 11.36 9.03
N ALA A 205 -16.08 10.08 8.66
CA ALA A 205 -16.13 8.97 9.61
C ALA A 205 -14.92 8.93 10.56
N CYS A 206 -13.77 9.43 10.10
CA CYS A 206 -12.54 9.49 10.89
C CYS A 206 -12.24 10.88 11.50
N GLY A 207 -13.17 11.85 11.42
CA GLY A 207 -13.02 13.16 12.06
C GLY A 207 -12.03 14.11 11.37
N LEU A 208 -11.82 13.98 10.06
CA LEU A 208 -10.84 14.75 9.27
C LEU A 208 -11.47 15.70 8.22
N LEU A 209 -12.80 15.87 8.20
CA LEU A 209 -13.51 16.73 7.22
C LEU A 209 -13.14 18.22 7.28
N GLU A 210 -12.92 18.76 8.48
CA GLU A 210 -12.70 20.19 8.70
C GLU A 210 -11.25 20.62 8.50
N ASP A 211 -10.34 19.65 8.30
CA ASP A 211 -8.95 19.97 8.01
C ASP A 211 -8.83 20.40 6.55
N ARG A 212 -9.20 21.65 6.27
CA ARG A 212 -8.88 22.35 5.02
C ARG A 212 -7.38 22.60 4.98
N GLY A 213 -6.60 21.51 4.88
CA GLY A 213 -5.15 21.44 4.92
C GLY A 213 -4.57 22.67 5.60
N ARG A 214 -4.66 22.76 6.95
CA ARG A 214 -4.00 23.85 7.67
C ARG A 214 -2.59 23.92 7.13
N ALA A 215 -2.34 24.99 6.39
CA ALA A 215 -1.08 25.20 5.72
C ALA A 215 -0.02 25.12 6.80
N TRP A 216 0.80 24.06 6.77
CA TRP A 216 2.08 24.05 7.46
C TRP A 216 2.98 25.07 6.73
N LEU A 217 2.67 26.34 6.91
CA LEU A 217 3.53 27.50 6.67
C LEU A 217 4.54 27.67 7.82
N LEU A 218 4.88 26.59 8.52
CA LEU A 218 5.98 26.56 9.48
C LEU A 218 6.99 25.49 9.07
N LYS A 219 7.89 25.96 8.20
CA LYS A 219 9.23 25.43 7.87
C LYS A 219 9.29 24.21 6.93
N PRO A 220 9.57 24.43 5.62
CA PRO A 220 9.94 23.39 4.65
C PRO A 220 11.18 22.56 5.03
N ALA A 221 11.87 22.92 6.11
CA ALA A 221 13.09 22.28 6.57
C ALA A 221 12.85 21.06 7.50
N PHE A 222 11.63 20.82 7.99
CA PHE A 222 11.40 19.81 9.05
C PHE A 222 10.86 18.45 8.59
N CYS A 223 10.40 18.29 7.35
CA CYS A 223 9.91 16.99 6.86
C CYS A 223 11.01 15.90 6.69
N PHE A 224 12.28 16.25 6.96
CA PHE A 224 13.43 15.34 6.88
C PHE A 224 14.37 15.47 8.10
N ALA A 225 13.94 16.18 9.16
CA ALA A 225 14.82 16.65 10.23
C ALA A 225 14.93 15.80 11.52
N PRO A 226 14.40 14.57 11.70
CA PRO A 226 14.69 13.84 12.94
C PRO A 226 16.12 13.27 12.96
N CYS A 227 16.82 13.27 11.81
CA CYS A 227 18.15 12.68 11.71
C CYS A 227 19.29 13.65 12.12
N LEU A 228 19.02 14.93 12.43
CA LEU A 228 20.05 15.84 12.97
C LEU A 228 19.49 16.82 14.03
N SER A 229 19.80 16.59 15.30
CA SER A 229 19.63 17.60 16.35
C SER A 229 20.79 18.60 16.28
N LEU A 230 20.76 19.55 15.36
CA LEU A 230 21.55 20.80 15.42
C LEU A 230 20.99 21.80 14.40
N ALA A 231 20.60 22.97 14.89
CA ALA A 231 20.17 24.10 14.08
C ALA A 231 21.29 24.53 13.12
N LEU A 232 20.97 24.83 11.85
CA LEU A 232 21.60 25.88 11.05
C LEU A 232 20.86 26.14 9.72
N SER A 233 21.19 27.30 9.16
CA SER A 233 20.46 28.17 8.24
C SER A 233 20.22 27.67 6.82
N SER A 234 19.16 28.25 6.23
CA SER A 234 18.69 28.08 4.85
C SER A 234 19.63 28.67 3.78
N SER A 235 20.09 27.85 2.84
CA SER A 235 20.37 28.28 1.46
C SER A 235 20.47 27.11 0.45
N THR A 236 19.49 27.09 -0.49
CA THR A 236 19.54 26.74 -1.93
C THR A 236 20.05 25.39 -2.46
N SER A 237 19.14 24.59 -3.04
CA SER A 237 19.24 24.01 -4.41
C SER A 237 17.86 23.49 -4.92
N PRO A 238 17.46 23.73 -6.19
CA PRO A 238 16.10 23.46 -6.70
C PRO A 238 15.95 22.14 -7.50
N HIS A 239 16.30 20.98 -6.93
CA HIS A 239 15.96 19.69 -7.53
C HIS A 239 15.39 18.69 -6.51
N GLN A 240 14.17 18.22 -6.80
CA GLN A 240 13.45 17.06 -6.23
C GLN A 240 12.85 17.19 -4.81
N HIS A 241 11.89 18.10 -4.63
CA HIS A 241 10.79 17.88 -3.68
C HIS A 241 9.61 17.21 -4.43
N LEU A 242 9.42 15.90 -4.27
CA LEU A 242 8.17 15.22 -4.63
C LEU A 242 7.09 15.59 -3.60
N SER A 243 6.58 16.83 -3.64
CA SER A 243 5.41 17.24 -2.87
C SER A 243 4.15 16.98 -3.69
N GLY A 244 3.55 15.82 -3.51
CA GLY A 244 2.26 15.49 -4.12
C GLY A 244 1.10 16.24 -3.46
N PRO A 245 -0.10 16.16 -4.05
CA PRO A 245 -1.30 16.79 -3.50
C PRO A 245 -1.62 16.29 -2.08
N GLN A 246 -1.77 17.24 -1.15
CA GLN A 246 -2.12 16.97 0.25
C GLN A 246 -3.59 17.29 0.56
N THR A 247 -4.28 17.99 -0.35
CA THR A 247 -5.66 18.40 -0.14
C THR A 247 -6.58 17.17 -0.04
N PRO A 248 -7.44 17.09 0.99
CA PRO A 248 -8.42 16.02 1.13
C PRO A 248 -9.24 15.72 -0.13
N SER A 249 -9.42 14.44 -0.42
CA SER A 249 -10.26 13.88 -1.49
C SER A 249 -9.92 14.26 -2.94
N VAL A 250 -8.95 15.12 -3.20
CA VAL A 250 -8.72 15.62 -4.57
C VAL A 250 -8.25 14.54 -5.56
N LEU A 251 -7.60 13.48 -5.07
CA LEU A 251 -7.15 12.34 -5.88
C LEU A 251 -8.21 11.26 -5.97
N TRP A 252 -8.95 11.00 -4.89
CA TRP A 252 -10.18 10.20 -4.95
C TRP A 252 -11.08 10.70 -6.08
N ASN A 253 -11.39 11.99 -6.05
CA ASN A 253 -12.29 12.66 -6.98
C ASN A 253 -11.85 12.56 -8.45
N ALA A 254 -10.55 12.70 -8.72
CA ALA A 254 -10.05 12.87 -10.08
C ALA A 254 -9.40 11.62 -10.69
N MET A 255 -8.96 10.67 -9.86
CA MET A 255 -8.15 9.55 -10.30
C MET A 255 -8.76 8.18 -9.93
N ILE A 256 -9.59 8.09 -8.90
CA ILE A 256 -10.24 6.82 -8.48
C ILE A 256 -11.72 6.79 -8.84
N HIS A 257 -12.47 7.84 -8.48
CA HIS A 257 -13.90 7.93 -8.74
C HIS A 257 -14.28 7.71 -10.23
N PRO A 258 -13.54 8.24 -11.22
CA PRO A 258 -13.82 7.95 -12.63
C PRO A 258 -13.73 6.48 -13.04
N LEU A 259 -13.03 5.66 -12.25
CA LEU A 259 -12.79 4.26 -12.55
C LEU A 259 -13.80 3.33 -11.89
N LEU A 260 -14.77 3.83 -11.12
CA LEU A 260 -15.67 2.97 -10.31
C LEU A 260 -16.54 2.01 -11.13
N ASN A 261 -16.76 2.30 -12.42
CA ASN A 261 -17.46 1.39 -13.32
C ASN A 261 -16.57 0.21 -13.76
N MET A 262 -15.25 0.25 -13.58
CA MET A 262 -14.37 -0.85 -13.94
C MET A 262 -14.60 -2.04 -13.00
N THR A 263 -14.87 -3.21 -13.56
CA THR A 263 -14.92 -4.46 -12.80
C THR A 263 -13.49 -4.89 -12.44
N LEU A 264 -13.21 -5.11 -11.15
CA LEU A 264 -11.85 -5.44 -10.67
C LEU A 264 -11.78 -6.83 -10.04
N ARG A 265 -10.61 -7.49 -10.19
CA ARG A 265 -10.24 -8.70 -9.44
C ARG A 265 -9.58 -8.37 -8.09
N GLY A 266 -8.84 -7.27 -8.01
CA GLY A 266 -8.13 -6.90 -6.79
C GLY A 266 -7.45 -5.53 -6.86
N VAL A 267 -6.99 -5.08 -5.69
CA VAL A 267 -6.25 -3.84 -5.52
C VAL A 267 -4.88 -4.13 -4.89
N ALA A 268 -3.84 -3.47 -5.38
CA ALA A 268 -2.53 -3.38 -4.74
C ALA A 268 -2.28 -1.94 -4.29
N TRP A 269 -1.99 -1.74 -3.01
CA TRP A 269 -1.83 -0.43 -2.38
C TRP A 269 -0.44 -0.26 -1.76
N TYR A 270 0.28 0.79 -2.14
CA TYR A 270 1.57 1.13 -1.50
C TYR A 270 1.62 2.61 -1.17
N GLN A 271 1.19 2.92 0.05
CA GLN A 271 1.19 4.25 0.61
C GLN A 271 1.30 4.22 2.13
N GLY A 272 1.81 5.31 2.66
CA GLY A 272 1.77 5.62 4.09
C GLY A 272 2.87 6.59 4.47
N GLU A 273 3.95 6.69 3.71
CA GLU A 273 5.15 7.42 4.13
C GLU A 273 4.86 8.90 4.43
N ALA A 274 3.91 9.53 3.72
CA ALA A 274 3.45 10.88 4.07
C ALA A 274 2.73 10.91 5.42
N ASN A 275 1.89 9.90 5.71
CA ASN A 275 1.16 9.77 6.97
C ASN A 275 2.03 9.31 8.15
N ALA A 276 3.27 8.91 7.91
CA ALA A 276 4.23 8.71 9.01
C ALA A 276 4.42 10.03 9.77
N PHE A 277 4.23 11.18 9.09
CA PHE A 277 4.40 12.51 9.66
C PHE A 277 3.13 13.37 9.65
N LEU A 278 2.04 12.88 9.07
CA LEU A 278 0.74 13.55 8.99
C LEU A 278 -0.37 12.63 9.48
N HIS A 279 -1.04 13.03 10.56
CA HIS A 279 -2.18 12.29 11.14
C HIS A 279 -1.90 10.78 11.34
N THR A 280 -0.68 10.47 11.80
CA THR A 280 -0.18 9.10 11.93
C THR A 280 -1.16 8.21 12.71
N ASP A 281 -1.67 8.71 13.83
CA ASP A 281 -2.55 7.95 14.71
C ASP A 281 -3.97 7.80 14.14
N GLN A 282 -4.41 8.69 13.26
CA GLN A 282 -5.68 8.56 12.56
C GLN A 282 -5.63 7.53 11.42
N TYR A 283 -4.43 7.07 11.02
CA TYR A 283 -4.27 6.07 9.96
C TYR A 283 -4.96 4.74 10.31
N ASN A 284 -5.07 4.40 11.60
CA ASN A 284 -5.81 3.22 12.07
C ASN A 284 -7.33 3.29 11.80
N CYS A 285 -7.85 4.48 11.50
CA CYS A 285 -9.23 4.71 11.10
C CYS A 285 -9.30 4.88 9.59
N THR A 286 -8.51 5.80 9.03
CA THR A 286 -8.63 6.20 7.61
C THR A 286 -8.31 5.07 6.67
N PHE A 287 -7.33 4.21 6.96
CA PHE A 287 -6.97 3.13 6.04
C PHE A 287 -8.01 2.01 5.97
N PRO A 288 -8.49 1.43 7.10
CA PRO A 288 -9.61 0.49 7.05
C PRO A 288 -10.87 1.09 6.44
N ALA A 289 -11.17 2.37 6.74
CA ALA A 289 -12.33 3.05 6.18
C ALA A 289 -12.20 3.29 4.66
N LEU A 290 -11.01 3.64 4.17
CA LEU A 290 -10.72 3.74 2.73
C LEU A 290 -10.96 2.41 2.03
N ILE A 291 -10.45 1.30 2.57
CA ILE A 291 -10.64 -0.04 1.99
C ILE A 291 -12.14 -0.38 1.91
N ALA A 292 -12.90 -0.12 2.98
CA ALA A 292 -14.34 -0.38 3.00
C ALA A 292 -15.11 0.50 2.00
N ASP A 293 -14.80 1.79 1.93
CA ASP A 293 -15.45 2.72 1.00
C ASP A 293 -15.11 2.39 -0.46
N TRP A 294 -13.86 2.03 -0.78
CA TRP A 294 -13.46 1.61 -2.12
C TRP A 294 -14.17 0.33 -2.54
N ARG A 295 -14.24 -0.69 -1.66
CA ARG A 295 -15.02 -1.91 -1.91
C ARG A 295 -16.46 -1.60 -2.27
N GLN A 296 -17.12 -0.79 -1.44
CA GLN A 296 -18.51 -0.41 -1.68
C GLN A 296 -18.67 0.39 -2.98
N ALA A 297 -17.78 1.35 -3.22
CA ALA A 297 -17.84 2.22 -4.38
C ALA A 297 -17.61 1.46 -5.69
N PHE A 298 -16.59 0.60 -5.77
CA PHE A 298 -16.34 -0.23 -6.95
C PHE A 298 -17.46 -1.27 -7.13
N HIS A 299 -17.94 -1.92 -6.06
CA HIS A 299 -19.09 -2.83 -6.16
C HIS A 299 -20.32 -2.11 -6.72
N THR A 300 -20.63 -0.91 -6.21
CA THR A 300 -21.80 -0.13 -6.66
C THR A 300 -21.63 0.39 -8.09
N GLY A 301 -20.47 1.00 -8.39
CA GLY A 301 -20.19 1.60 -9.70
C GLY A 301 -20.16 0.55 -10.81
N SER A 302 -19.57 -0.62 -10.54
CA SER A 302 -19.56 -1.75 -11.47
C SER A 302 -20.88 -2.54 -11.48
N ALA A 303 -22.02 -1.96 -11.06
CA ALA A 303 -23.33 -2.62 -11.06
C ALA A 303 -23.33 -4.02 -10.38
N GLY A 304 -22.60 -4.12 -9.27
CA GLY A 304 -22.46 -5.33 -8.48
C GLY A 304 -21.44 -6.35 -9.01
N GLN A 305 -20.74 -6.06 -10.11
CA GLN A 305 -19.82 -7.01 -10.76
C GLN A 305 -18.49 -7.16 -10.02
N THR A 306 -17.97 -6.08 -9.43
CA THR A 306 -16.80 -6.18 -8.54
C THR A 306 -17.25 -6.82 -7.23
N GLU A 307 -16.55 -7.85 -6.78
CA GLU A 307 -16.88 -8.58 -5.54
C GLU A 307 -17.01 -7.62 -4.33
N PRO A 308 -18.06 -7.74 -3.50
CA PRO A 308 -18.24 -6.87 -2.32
C PRO A 308 -17.04 -6.89 -1.38
N LEU A 309 -16.41 -8.06 -1.23
CA LEU A 309 -15.18 -8.23 -0.47
C LEU A 309 -13.97 -8.26 -1.42
N LEU A 310 -13.83 -7.24 -2.27
CA LEU A 310 -12.71 -7.08 -3.19
C LEU A 310 -11.38 -7.34 -2.48
N PRO A 311 -10.56 -8.30 -2.95
CA PRO A 311 -9.23 -8.55 -2.42
C PRO A 311 -8.38 -7.28 -2.42
N PHE A 312 -7.81 -6.95 -1.27
CA PHE A 312 -7.05 -5.71 -1.09
C PHE A 312 -5.67 -6.02 -0.49
N GLY A 313 -4.65 -5.98 -1.34
CA GLY A 313 -3.26 -6.15 -0.97
C GLY A 313 -2.62 -4.82 -0.64
N PHE A 314 -1.82 -4.75 0.43
CA PHE A 314 -1.01 -3.57 0.69
C PHE A 314 0.42 -3.90 1.08
N VAL A 315 1.31 -2.92 0.96
CA VAL A 315 2.71 -3.04 1.37
C VAL A 315 2.89 -2.36 2.73
N GLN A 316 3.30 -3.13 3.74
CA GLN A 316 3.75 -2.55 4.99
C GLN A 316 5.05 -1.80 4.75
N LEU A 317 5.14 -0.55 5.19
CA LEU A 317 6.22 0.33 4.78
C LEU A 317 7.62 -0.23 5.09
N SER A 318 8.55 0.07 4.19
CA SER A 318 9.97 -0.21 4.40
C SER A 318 10.59 0.76 5.43
N THR A 319 11.89 0.66 5.65
CA THR A 319 12.66 1.53 6.54
C THR A 319 12.99 2.86 5.86
N TYR A 320 13.33 3.87 6.66
CA TYR A 320 13.59 5.22 6.16
C TYR A 320 14.94 5.79 6.63
N CYS A 321 15.14 5.89 7.95
CA CYS A 321 16.37 6.46 8.53
C CYS A 321 16.93 5.51 9.59
N ARG A 322 18.23 5.23 9.45
CA ARG A 322 18.98 4.41 10.41
C ARG A 322 19.25 5.23 11.68
N GLN A 323 19.25 4.57 12.84
CA GLN A 323 19.54 5.19 14.15
C GLN A 323 18.63 6.38 14.51
N SER A 324 17.44 6.46 13.91
CA SER A 324 16.44 7.45 14.29
C SER A 324 15.81 7.09 15.64
N ALA A 325 15.60 8.10 16.47
CA ALA A 325 14.82 7.99 17.72
C ALA A 325 13.32 8.26 17.50
N ASP A 326 12.91 8.59 16.28
CA ASP A 326 11.50 8.72 15.90
C ASP A 326 10.80 7.34 15.94
N ASP A 327 9.49 7.35 16.07
CA ASP A 327 8.62 6.18 16.10
C ASP A 327 7.50 6.28 15.05
N SER A 328 7.65 7.16 14.06
CA SER A 328 6.64 7.46 13.05
C SER A 328 6.34 6.28 12.13
N PHE A 329 7.36 5.66 11.51
CA PHE A 329 7.14 4.50 10.64
C PHE A 329 6.71 3.29 11.44
N ALA A 330 7.26 3.08 12.64
CA ALA A 330 6.83 1.96 13.46
C ALA A 330 5.36 2.08 13.87
N ARG A 331 4.94 3.24 14.37
CA ARG A 331 3.51 3.51 14.67
C ARG A 331 2.65 3.35 13.41
N LEU A 332 3.08 3.91 12.28
CA LEU A 332 2.32 3.80 11.06
C LEU A 332 2.18 2.35 10.57
N ARG A 333 3.24 1.53 10.62
CA ARG A 333 3.18 0.11 10.26
C ARG A 333 2.23 -0.69 11.16
N TRP A 334 2.07 -0.28 12.43
CA TRP A 334 1.03 -0.80 13.31
C TRP A 334 -0.37 -0.37 12.85
N HIS A 335 -0.55 0.92 12.59
CA HIS A 335 -1.80 1.50 12.09
C HIS A 335 -2.23 0.93 10.73
N GLN A 336 -1.30 0.52 9.87
CA GLN A 336 -1.55 -0.17 8.59
C GLN A 336 -2.31 -1.51 8.78
N THR A 337 -2.27 -2.09 9.98
CA THR A 337 -2.98 -3.33 10.33
C THR A 337 -4.24 -3.09 11.16
N ALA A 338 -4.73 -1.83 11.23
CA ALA A 338 -5.84 -1.42 12.08
C ALA A 338 -5.61 -1.70 13.58
N ASP A 339 -4.35 -1.62 14.01
CA ASP A 339 -3.87 -1.87 15.37
C ASP A 339 -4.04 -3.31 15.85
N LEU A 340 -3.88 -4.27 14.94
CA LEU A 340 -4.04 -5.69 15.24
C LEU A 340 -2.79 -6.53 14.89
N GLY A 341 -1.76 -5.93 14.31
CA GLY A 341 -0.47 -6.56 14.01
C GLY A 341 -0.46 -7.55 12.83
N VAL A 342 -1.64 -7.96 12.36
CA VAL A 342 -1.82 -8.96 11.30
C VAL A 342 -3.03 -8.63 10.43
N VAL A 343 -3.01 -9.11 9.19
CA VAL A 343 -4.14 -9.11 8.26
C VAL A 343 -4.22 -10.47 7.53
N PRO A 344 -5.43 -10.93 7.13
CA PRO A 344 -6.73 -10.33 7.37
C PRO A 344 -7.09 -10.33 8.85
N ASN A 345 -7.93 -9.39 9.25
CA ASN A 345 -8.43 -9.28 10.62
C ASN A 345 -9.89 -8.80 10.64
N ALA A 346 -10.51 -8.69 11.81
CA ALA A 346 -11.93 -8.35 11.92
C ALA A 346 -12.30 -6.98 11.33
N ARG A 347 -11.36 -6.02 11.31
CA ARG A 347 -11.58 -4.68 10.73
C ARG A 347 -11.24 -4.62 9.24
N MET A 348 -10.41 -5.54 8.77
CA MET A 348 -9.92 -5.63 7.40
C MET A 348 -10.02 -7.08 6.89
N PRO A 349 -11.25 -7.62 6.67
CA PRO A 349 -11.41 -8.93 6.06
C PRO A 349 -10.96 -8.91 4.59
N GLY A 350 -10.52 -10.05 4.06
CA GLY A 350 -10.13 -10.16 2.64
C GLY A 350 -8.92 -9.30 2.24
N THR A 351 -8.07 -8.91 3.20
CA THR A 351 -6.84 -8.14 2.94
C THR A 351 -5.59 -8.97 3.18
N PHE A 352 -4.52 -8.67 2.46
CA PHE A 352 -3.20 -9.29 2.64
C PHE A 352 -2.09 -8.23 2.64
N MET A 353 -0.97 -8.54 3.29
CA MET A 353 0.12 -7.58 3.52
C MET A 353 1.44 -8.14 3.03
N ALA A 354 2.09 -7.42 2.13
CA ALA A 354 3.50 -7.60 1.84
C ALA A 354 4.33 -6.82 2.87
N VAL A 355 4.93 -7.53 3.82
CA VAL A 355 5.91 -6.92 4.72
C VAL A 355 7.09 -6.42 3.89
N ALA A 356 7.54 -5.18 4.04
CA ALA A 356 8.73 -4.66 3.33
C ALA A 356 9.79 -4.05 4.25
N MET A 357 9.61 -4.13 5.58
CA MET A 357 10.52 -3.53 6.55
C MET A 357 11.94 -4.13 6.56
N ASP A 358 12.14 -5.32 5.99
CA ASP A 358 13.46 -5.95 5.80
C ASP A 358 14.07 -5.63 4.44
N LEU A 359 13.45 -4.75 3.65
CA LEU A 359 13.89 -4.41 2.30
C LEU A 359 14.49 -2.99 2.23
N GLY A 360 14.92 -2.44 3.36
CA GLY A 360 15.61 -1.14 3.41
C GLY A 360 16.84 -1.12 2.50
N ASP A 361 17.07 0.00 1.81
CA ASP A 361 18.18 0.18 0.86
C ASP A 361 18.83 1.54 1.07
N GLU A 362 19.79 1.62 1.98
CA GLU A 362 20.53 2.87 2.27
C GLU A 362 21.25 3.44 1.04
N HIS A 363 21.51 2.59 0.04
CA HIS A 363 22.19 2.96 -1.19
C HIS A 363 21.25 3.31 -2.33
N SER A 364 19.93 3.37 -2.10
CA SER A 364 19.02 3.85 -3.12
C SER A 364 19.40 5.27 -3.54
N PRO A 365 19.47 5.57 -4.86
CA PRO A 365 19.62 6.93 -5.34
C PRO A 365 18.29 7.69 -5.33
N TYR A 366 17.18 7.00 -5.09
CA TYR A 366 15.83 7.58 -5.19
C TYR A 366 15.33 8.00 -3.81
N GLY A 367 14.92 9.26 -3.69
CA GLY A 367 14.48 9.81 -2.40
C GLY A 367 15.62 10.03 -1.40
N ARG A 368 16.87 10.06 -1.88
CA ARG A 368 18.05 10.42 -1.08
C ARG A 368 18.14 11.92 -0.91
N GLN A 369 18.17 12.39 0.34
CA GLN A 369 18.71 13.72 0.65
C GLN A 369 20.13 13.54 1.18
N VAL A 370 21.12 13.98 0.40
CA VAL A 370 22.50 14.13 0.88
C VAL A 370 22.58 15.50 1.54
N LEU A 371 22.83 15.55 2.85
CA LEU A 371 23.29 16.78 3.49
C LEU A 371 24.74 17.01 3.06
N SER A 372 24.95 17.63 1.90
CA SER A 372 26.28 18.04 1.46
C SER A 372 26.73 19.24 2.30
N TRP A 373 27.73 19.06 3.16
CA TRP A 373 28.52 20.19 3.63
C TRP A 373 29.38 20.65 2.45
N GLY A 374 29.24 21.92 2.06
CA GLY A 374 29.87 22.46 0.85
C GLY A 374 31.38 22.23 0.82
N GLU A 375 31.86 21.78 -0.34
CA GLU A 375 33.29 21.75 -0.66
C GLU A 375 33.85 23.18 -0.55
N GLY A 376 34.76 23.41 0.41
CA GLY A 376 35.41 24.72 0.53
C GLY A 376 36.06 25.07 1.86
N VAL A 377 35.97 24.25 2.90
CA VAL A 377 36.68 24.51 4.18
C VAL A 377 37.54 23.30 4.53
N GLY A 378 38.86 23.50 4.55
CA GLY A 378 39.83 22.46 4.86
C GLY A 378 39.52 21.81 6.22
N VAL A 379 39.32 20.50 6.19
CA VAL A 379 39.14 19.68 7.40
C VAL A 379 40.50 19.51 8.06
N GLN A 380 40.76 20.31 9.10
CA GLN A 380 41.81 20.00 10.06
C GLN A 380 41.26 18.89 10.98
N LEU A 381 41.77 17.68 10.79
CA LEU A 381 41.45 16.50 11.58
C LEU A 381 41.81 16.74 13.05
N LEU A 382 40.81 17.00 13.89
CA LEU A 382 40.91 16.89 15.34
C LEU A 382 39.96 15.79 15.82
N GLY A 383 40.52 14.63 16.17
CA GLY A 383 39.89 13.64 17.05
C GLY A 383 39.26 12.42 16.37
N ASN A 384 39.67 11.23 16.83
CA ASN A 384 39.22 9.90 16.41
C ASN A 384 37.74 9.60 16.77
N ASN A 385 36.77 10.11 16.00
CA ASN A 385 35.42 9.55 15.97
C ASN A 385 34.87 9.58 14.53
N PRO A 386 34.47 8.45 13.93
CA PRO A 386 33.87 8.46 12.60
C PRO A 386 32.51 9.15 12.67
N ILE A 387 32.35 10.22 11.89
CA ILE A 387 31.07 10.92 11.71
C ILE A 387 30.14 9.98 10.93
N SER A 388 29.11 9.43 11.58
CA SER A 388 28.02 8.70 10.92
C SER A 388 27.30 9.63 9.95
N LEU A 389 27.51 9.44 8.64
CA LEU A 389 26.68 10.03 7.60
C LEU A 389 25.27 9.42 7.73
N LEU A 390 24.27 10.24 8.08
CA LEU A 390 22.87 9.81 8.09
C LEU A 390 22.37 9.73 6.64
N PHE A 391 22.20 8.51 6.14
CA PHE A 391 21.59 8.26 4.85
C PHE A 391 20.06 8.16 5.02
N LEU A 392 19.34 9.03 4.32
CA LEU A 392 17.89 8.97 4.18
C LEU A 392 17.59 8.23 2.88
N SER A 393 16.88 7.10 2.95
CA SER A 393 16.45 6.36 1.77
C SER A 393 15.05 5.81 2.00
N ILE A 394 14.10 6.36 1.25
CA ILE A 394 12.67 6.04 1.39
C ILE A 394 12.15 5.14 0.27
N HIS A 395 12.93 4.94 -0.79
CA HIS A 395 12.55 4.17 -1.98
C HIS A 395 13.46 2.96 -2.16
N PRO A 396 13.13 1.82 -1.53
CA PRO A 396 13.91 0.60 -1.69
C PRO A 396 13.85 0.08 -3.13
N ARG A 397 15.00 -0.34 -3.68
CA ARG A 397 15.09 -0.86 -5.04
C ARG A 397 14.64 -2.31 -5.21
N ASP A 398 14.56 -3.07 -4.12
CA ASP A 398 14.05 -4.45 -4.13
C ASP A 398 12.51 -4.47 -4.17
N LYS A 399 11.95 -4.26 -5.36
CA LYS A 399 10.51 -4.39 -5.60
C LYS A 399 10.11 -5.82 -5.96
N GLN A 400 11.08 -6.68 -6.27
CA GLN A 400 10.89 -8.09 -6.57
C GLN A 400 10.34 -8.83 -5.35
N ASN A 401 10.95 -8.64 -4.17
CA ASN A 401 10.43 -9.23 -2.94
C ASN A 401 9.09 -8.63 -2.51
N VAL A 402 8.87 -7.32 -2.72
CA VAL A 402 7.56 -6.68 -2.47
C VAL A 402 6.47 -7.34 -3.33
N ALA A 403 6.69 -7.42 -4.64
CA ALA A 403 5.72 -7.99 -5.57
C ALA A 403 5.52 -9.50 -5.36
N HIS A 404 6.59 -10.25 -5.03
CA HIS A 404 6.49 -11.66 -4.69
C HIS A 404 5.60 -11.88 -3.46
N ARG A 405 5.77 -11.08 -2.41
CA ARG A 405 4.95 -11.17 -1.19
C ARG A 405 3.49 -10.78 -1.46
N LEU A 406 3.25 -9.78 -2.33
CA LEU A 406 1.90 -9.45 -2.81
C LEU A 406 1.29 -10.59 -3.62
N LEU A 407 2.06 -11.24 -4.51
CA LEU A 407 1.61 -12.38 -5.31
C LEU A 407 1.15 -13.53 -4.42
N LEU A 408 1.94 -13.90 -3.39
CA LEU A 408 1.55 -14.96 -2.48
C LEU A 408 0.21 -14.63 -1.79
N GLY A 409 0.06 -13.38 -1.32
CA GLY A 409 -1.18 -12.93 -0.70
C GLY A 409 -2.36 -12.91 -1.67
N ALA A 410 -2.15 -12.47 -2.90
CA ALA A 410 -3.16 -12.50 -3.96
C ALA A 410 -3.61 -13.94 -4.25
N ARG A 411 -2.67 -14.88 -4.41
CA ARG A 411 -2.98 -16.30 -4.63
C ARG A 411 -3.81 -16.90 -3.49
N ALA A 412 -3.42 -16.64 -2.25
CA ALA A 412 -4.14 -17.17 -1.09
C ALA A 412 -5.52 -16.51 -0.90
N VAL A 413 -5.62 -15.18 -1.00
CA VAL A 413 -6.81 -14.41 -0.65
C VAL A 413 -7.74 -14.16 -1.83
N ALA A 414 -7.19 -13.79 -2.99
CA ALA A 414 -7.97 -13.51 -4.19
C ALA A 414 -8.29 -14.77 -4.99
N TYR A 415 -7.41 -15.77 -5.03
CA TYR A 415 -7.60 -16.99 -5.84
C TYR A 415 -7.88 -18.26 -5.02
N GLY A 416 -7.79 -18.19 -3.69
CA GLY A 416 -8.21 -19.27 -2.79
C GLY A 416 -7.22 -20.42 -2.64
N ASP A 417 -5.93 -20.20 -2.91
CA ASP A 417 -4.88 -21.20 -2.72
C ASP A 417 -4.69 -21.54 -1.23
N LYS A 418 -5.30 -22.64 -0.77
CA LYS A 418 -5.45 -22.97 0.66
C LYS A 418 -4.16 -23.32 1.39
N ASP A 419 -3.19 -23.94 0.70
CA ASP A 419 -1.95 -24.45 1.31
C ASP A 419 -0.75 -23.50 1.12
N LEU A 420 -1.00 -22.30 0.58
CA LEU A 420 0.05 -21.34 0.28
C LEU A 420 0.40 -20.51 1.52
N VAL A 421 1.65 -20.63 1.98
CA VAL A 421 2.19 -19.76 3.02
C VAL A 421 2.49 -18.39 2.40
N PHE A 422 1.66 -17.39 2.70
CA PHE A 422 1.77 -16.05 2.12
C PHE A 422 2.16 -14.93 3.08
N GLN A 423 2.18 -15.23 4.37
CA GLN A 423 2.53 -14.28 5.43
C GLN A 423 3.57 -14.88 6.35
N GLY A 424 4.41 -14.03 6.95
CA GLY A 424 5.38 -14.47 7.95
C GLY A 424 4.72 -14.92 9.26
N PRO A 425 5.51 -15.46 10.20
CA PRO A 425 5.01 -15.83 11.52
C PRO A 425 4.50 -14.58 12.22
N TYR A 426 3.25 -14.58 12.66
CA TYR A 426 2.72 -13.50 13.49
C TYR A 426 2.47 -14.03 14.90
N PRO A 427 2.61 -13.16 15.90
CA PRO A 427 2.40 -13.54 17.28
C PRO A 427 0.93 -13.87 17.56
N THR A 428 0.70 -14.90 18.39
CA THR A 428 -0.64 -15.42 18.75
C THR A 428 -0.89 -15.40 20.24
N ARG A 429 0.17 -15.44 21.06
CA ARG A 429 0.08 -15.44 22.52
C ARG A 429 1.34 -14.86 23.13
N ALA A 430 1.19 -14.06 24.17
CA ALA A 430 2.28 -13.55 24.99
C ALA A 430 2.01 -13.84 26.47
N ILE A 431 2.96 -14.48 27.16
CA ILE A 431 2.84 -14.85 28.58
C ILE A 431 4.02 -14.26 29.36
N VAL A 432 3.71 -13.46 30.37
CA VAL A 432 4.71 -12.88 31.29
C VAL A 432 4.94 -13.84 32.46
N GLU A 433 6.16 -14.35 32.61
CA GLU A 433 6.61 -15.08 33.79
C GLU A 433 7.26 -14.09 34.77
N VAL A 434 6.43 -13.48 35.63
CA VAL A 434 6.85 -12.40 36.54
C VAL A 434 8.00 -12.81 37.46
N THR A 435 7.98 -14.02 38.01
CA THR A 435 8.99 -14.53 38.95
C THR A 435 10.37 -14.69 38.34
N ARG A 436 10.43 -14.96 37.03
CA ARG A 436 11.68 -15.16 36.29
C ARG A 436 12.05 -13.95 35.43
N GLY A 437 11.18 -12.95 35.36
CA GLY A 437 11.36 -11.79 34.49
C GLY A 437 11.45 -12.19 33.02
N LEU A 438 10.58 -13.10 32.56
CA LEU A 438 10.59 -13.57 31.17
C LEU A 438 9.27 -13.26 30.47
N LEU A 439 9.34 -13.07 29.16
CA LEU A 439 8.20 -12.96 28.27
C LEU A 439 8.28 -14.07 27.21
N ASN A 440 7.33 -15.00 27.24
CA ASN A 440 7.21 -16.04 26.22
C ASN A 440 6.21 -15.62 25.16
N VAL A 441 6.66 -15.52 23.92
CA VAL A 441 5.85 -15.12 22.76
C VAL A 441 5.71 -16.31 21.84
N THR A 442 4.48 -16.76 21.62
CA THR A 442 4.13 -17.86 20.70
C THR A 442 3.70 -17.30 19.36
N TYR A 443 4.19 -17.89 18.27
CA TYR A 443 3.94 -17.47 16.88
C TYR A 443 3.11 -18.52 16.12
N SER A 444 2.40 -18.05 15.10
CA SER A 444 1.50 -18.86 14.26
C SER A 444 2.20 -19.87 13.35
N GLN A 445 3.52 -19.71 13.14
CA GLN A 445 4.30 -20.55 12.23
C GLN A 445 5.65 -20.91 12.85
N LYS A 446 6.31 -21.89 12.25
CA LYS A 446 7.68 -22.27 12.60
C LYS A 446 8.61 -21.08 12.42
N LEU A 447 9.54 -20.89 13.35
CA LEU A 447 10.46 -19.77 13.38
C LEU A 447 11.85 -20.15 12.85
N ILE A 448 12.40 -19.25 12.06
CA ILE A 448 13.83 -19.13 11.76
C ILE A 448 14.30 -17.83 12.41
N CYS A 449 15.08 -17.96 13.47
CA CYS A 449 15.64 -16.81 14.18
C CYS A 449 17.02 -16.48 13.61
N ARG A 450 17.16 -15.30 13.02
CA ARG A 450 18.42 -14.80 12.42
C ARG A 450 19.23 -13.94 13.39
N GLN A 451 18.58 -13.29 14.36
CA GLN A 451 19.23 -12.40 15.34
C GLN A 451 18.72 -12.68 16.75
N ARG A 452 19.63 -12.77 17.73
CA ARG A 452 19.35 -13.12 19.14
C ARG A 452 19.88 -12.12 20.17
N ASP A 453 20.49 -11.03 19.72
CA ASP A 453 21.16 -10.09 20.62
C ASP A 453 20.17 -9.19 21.38
N ALA A 454 20.73 -8.33 22.25
CA ALA A 454 19.97 -7.39 23.06
C ALA A 454 19.25 -6.28 22.25
N GLN A 455 19.51 -6.18 20.94
CA GLN A 455 18.93 -5.20 20.04
C GLN A 455 17.89 -5.83 19.09
N ALA A 456 17.49 -7.09 19.33
CA ALA A 456 16.48 -7.75 18.52
C ALA A 456 15.05 -7.24 18.83
N PHE A 457 14.71 -7.10 20.11
CA PHE A 457 13.36 -6.71 20.56
C PHE A 457 13.38 -5.63 21.64
N GLU A 458 12.27 -4.90 21.72
CA GLU A 458 11.93 -3.98 22.80
C GLU A 458 10.52 -4.26 23.31
N VAL A 459 10.33 -4.13 24.62
CA VAL A 459 9.01 -4.21 25.27
C VAL A 459 8.63 -2.85 25.84
N ARG A 460 7.35 -2.52 25.73
CA ARG A 460 6.76 -1.38 26.42
C ARG A 460 6.19 -1.86 27.74
N VAL A 461 6.64 -1.28 28.85
CA VAL A 461 6.21 -1.71 30.19
C VAL A 461 5.43 -0.63 30.92
N GLY A 462 4.38 -1.03 31.65
CA GLY A 462 3.63 -0.21 32.59
C GLY A 462 3.78 -0.68 34.04
N LYS A 463 3.48 0.21 35.01
CA LYS A 463 3.41 -0.15 36.43
C LYS A 463 2.01 -0.65 36.78
N SER A 464 1.91 -1.79 37.49
CA SER A 464 0.67 -2.22 38.15
C SER A 464 0.51 -1.48 39.49
N SER A 465 -0.67 -0.92 39.77
CA SER A 465 -0.99 -0.36 41.09
C SER A 465 -1.06 -1.48 42.17
N PRO A 466 -0.43 -1.33 43.35
CA PRO A 466 -0.51 -2.31 44.43
C PRO A 466 -1.81 -2.27 45.25
N LYS A 467 -2.68 -1.26 45.08
CA LYS A 467 -3.92 -1.16 45.86
C LYS A 467 -5.04 -1.93 45.17
N GLY A 468 -5.53 -2.95 45.88
CA GLY A 468 -6.80 -3.60 45.58
C GLY A 468 -7.92 -2.57 45.45
N TRP A 469 -8.81 -2.84 44.51
CA TRP A 469 -9.97 -2.04 44.15
C TRP A 469 -10.93 -1.88 45.34
N GLU A 470 -11.11 -0.66 45.84
CA GLU A 470 -12.38 -0.24 46.46
C GLU A 470 -13.09 0.62 45.41
N GLY A 471 -14.28 0.16 44.98
CA GLY A 471 -15.00 0.78 43.88
C GLY A 471 -15.70 2.05 44.34
N GLU A 472 -15.38 3.17 43.71
CA GLU A 472 -16.31 4.29 43.64
C GLU A 472 -17.13 4.16 42.36
N SER A 473 -18.43 3.96 42.54
CA SER A 473 -19.43 4.00 41.49
C SER A 473 -19.56 5.43 40.97
N HIS A 474 -19.12 5.69 39.73
CA HIS A 474 -19.58 6.84 38.98
C HIS A 474 -20.94 6.53 38.34
N ALA A 475 -21.84 7.52 38.36
CA ALA A 475 -23.26 7.39 38.02
C ALA A 475 -23.58 7.13 36.54
N ASP A 476 -22.57 7.02 35.67
CA ASP A 476 -22.75 6.74 34.25
C ASP A 476 -22.08 5.39 33.93
N GLY A 477 -22.90 4.38 33.62
CA GLY A 477 -22.53 2.96 33.47
C GLY A 477 -21.58 2.61 32.31
N GLY A 478 -20.46 3.31 32.17
CA GLY A 478 -19.39 3.02 31.21
C GLY A 478 -18.28 2.17 31.84
N PHE A 479 -18.09 0.95 31.36
CA PHE A 479 -16.97 0.10 31.71
C PHE A 479 -15.65 0.72 31.20
N SER A 480 -14.77 1.16 32.10
CA SER A 480 -13.45 1.70 31.75
C SER A 480 -12.37 0.61 31.88
N PRO A 481 -11.45 0.46 30.91
CA PRO A 481 -10.37 -0.52 30.99
C PRO A 481 -9.38 -0.19 32.12
N PRO A 482 -8.62 -1.18 32.65
CA PRO A 482 -7.75 -0.99 33.81
C PRO A 482 -6.76 0.17 33.61
N GLN A 483 -6.72 1.10 34.57
CA GLN A 483 -5.81 2.26 34.54
C GLN A 483 -4.34 1.81 34.59
N VAL A 484 -3.67 1.93 33.45
CA VAL A 484 -2.21 1.84 33.33
C VAL A 484 -1.61 3.13 33.91
N CYS A 485 -0.71 3.03 34.89
CA CYS A 485 -0.09 4.20 35.56
C CYS A 485 0.82 5.09 34.68
N CYS A 486 0.77 4.99 33.34
CA CYS A 486 1.62 5.71 32.39
C CYS A 486 0.95 6.95 31.76
N PHE A 487 0.08 7.65 32.47
CA PHE A 487 -0.62 8.82 31.95
C PHE A 487 -0.12 10.17 32.46
N THR A 488 0.90 10.20 33.33
CA THR A 488 1.45 11.48 33.80
C THR A 488 2.60 11.96 32.91
N LYS A 489 2.60 13.26 32.59
CA LYS A 489 3.72 13.95 31.90
C LYS A 489 5.09 13.73 32.56
N ALA A 490 5.12 13.24 33.79
CA ALA A 490 6.32 13.00 34.59
C ALA A 490 6.92 11.59 34.44
N SER A 491 6.27 10.64 33.75
CA SER A 491 6.77 9.25 33.63
C SER A 491 6.26 8.53 32.36
N PRO A 492 6.80 8.80 31.17
CA PRO A 492 6.39 8.10 29.96
C PRO A 492 6.73 6.61 30.04
N CYS A 493 5.78 5.75 29.65
CA CYS A 493 6.00 4.32 29.41
C CYS A 493 7.10 4.15 28.34
N ARG A 494 8.32 3.75 28.76
CA ARG A 494 9.51 3.65 27.92
C ARG A 494 9.59 2.27 27.25
N TRP A 495 10.05 2.24 26.00
CA TRP A 495 10.50 1.01 25.34
C TRP A 495 11.84 0.57 25.94
N LEU A 496 11.91 -0.68 26.41
CA LEU A 496 13.08 -1.26 27.05
C LEU A 496 13.60 -2.44 26.23
N PRO A 497 14.93 -2.57 26.05
CA PRO A 497 15.51 -3.74 25.39
C PRO A 497 15.05 -5.05 26.03
N ALA A 498 14.70 -6.01 25.17
CA ALA A 498 14.24 -7.33 25.55
C ALA A 498 15.06 -8.40 24.79
N PRO A 499 16.26 -8.76 25.30
CA PRO A 499 17.12 -9.74 24.64
C PRO A 499 16.45 -11.11 24.48
N VAL A 500 16.73 -11.78 23.37
CA VAL A 500 16.27 -13.16 23.15
C VAL A 500 17.11 -14.12 24.01
N VAL A 501 16.47 -14.82 24.95
CA VAL A 501 17.14 -15.81 25.81
C VAL A 501 16.94 -17.24 25.35
N ALA A 502 15.83 -17.53 24.68
CA ALA A 502 15.57 -18.86 24.10
C ALA A 502 14.71 -18.75 22.85
N VAL A 503 14.93 -19.67 21.91
CA VAL A 503 14.14 -19.82 20.68
C VAL A 503 13.74 -21.28 20.53
N GLY A 504 12.45 -21.54 20.59
CA GLY A 504 11.83 -22.81 20.23
C GLY A 504 11.32 -22.80 18.78
N SER A 505 10.62 -23.87 18.38
CA SER A 505 10.09 -23.99 17.02
C SER A 505 9.01 -22.95 16.70
N HIS A 506 8.20 -22.53 17.68
CA HIS A 506 7.12 -21.55 17.54
C HIS A 506 7.14 -20.50 18.66
N MET A 507 8.20 -20.45 19.47
CA MET A 507 8.23 -19.62 20.67
C MET A 507 9.55 -18.87 20.76
N VAL A 508 9.49 -17.60 21.14
CA VAL A 508 10.65 -16.80 21.53
C VAL A 508 10.47 -16.40 22.99
N THR A 509 11.50 -16.65 23.80
CA THR A 509 11.55 -16.18 25.18
C THR A 509 12.46 -14.97 25.25
N LEU A 510 11.93 -13.87 25.77
CA LEU A 510 12.64 -12.60 25.94
C LEU A 510 12.89 -12.34 27.42
N ALA A 511 14.05 -11.76 27.75
CA ALA A 511 14.32 -11.27 29.09
C ALA A 511 13.64 -9.91 29.31
N LEU A 512 12.96 -9.77 30.45
CA LEU A 512 12.39 -8.51 30.93
C LEU A 512 13.33 -7.92 31.98
N SER A 513 13.72 -6.66 31.79
CA SER A 513 14.50 -5.92 32.78
C SER A 513 13.55 -5.06 33.64
N GLY A 514 13.43 -5.37 34.94
CA GLY A 514 12.68 -4.58 35.93
C GLY A 514 11.51 -5.30 36.63
N CYS A 515 11.16 -4.86 37.85
CA CYS A 515 10.19 -5.49 38.75
C CYS A 515 8.71 -5.33 38.31
N GLY A 516 7.94 -6.42 38.37
CA GLY A 516 6.46 -6.39 38.50
C GLY A 516 5.70 -5.76 37.33
N THR A 517 6.21 -5.88 36.11
CA THR A 517 5.79 -5.07 34.96
C THR A 517 4.64 -5.69 34.16
N LEU A 518 3.64 -4.85 33.88
CA LEU A 518 2.64 -5.12 32.86
C LEU A 518 3.28 -4.85 31.49
N VAL A 519 3.32 -5.84 30.59
CA VAL A 519 3.77 -5.64 29.21
C VAL A 519 2.60 -5.06 28.40
N LEU A 520 2.80 -3.88 27.83
CA LEU A 520 1.81 -3.12 27.06
C LEU A 520 2.02 -3.20 25.55
N GLY A 521 3.18 -3.68 25.12
CA GLY A 521 3.50 -3.88 23.73
C GLY A 521 4.87 -4.52 23.55
N LEU A 522 5.08 -5.13 22.39
CA LEU A 522 6.32 -5.74 21.97
C LEU A 522 6.62 -5.31 20.54
N ARG A 523 7.89 -4.98 20.27
CA ARG A 523 8.35 -4.69 18.92
C ARG A 523 9.79 -5.10 18.67
N TYR A 524 10.27 -5.00 17.43
CA TYR A 524 11.70 -5.00 17.15
C TYR A 524 12.37 -3.71 17.66
N ALA A 525 13.59 -3.82 18.21
CA ALA A 525 14.20 -2.73 18.97
C ALA A 525 14.50 -1.46 18.17
N TRP A 526 14.73 -1.59 16.86
CA TRP A 526 15.01 -0.47 15.98
C TRP A 526 13.73 -0.04 15.25
N ALA A 527 12.88 0.76 15.89
CA ALA A 527 11.53 1.07 15.39
C ALA A 527 11.48 1.50 13.90
N GLU A 528 12.34 2.44 13.50
CA GLU A 528 12.36 2.98 12.14
C GLU A 528 13.12 2.09 11.14
N TRP A 529 14.19 1.44 11.60
CA TRP A 529 15.03 0.53 10.82
C TRP A 529 15.22 -0.80 11.54
N PRO A 530 14.17 -1.65 11.63
CA PRO A 530 14.13 -2.82 12.51
C PRO A 530 15.21 -3.86 12.26
N CYS A 531 15.75 -3.89 11.04
CA CYS A 531 16.74 -4.86 10.64
C CYS A 531 17.51 -4.44 9.39
N GLU A 532 18.67 -5.03 9.19
CA GLU A 532 19.40 -4.92 7.92
C GLU A 532 18.65 -5.64 6.80
N TYR A 533 19.06 -5.37 5.55
CA TYR A 533 18.47 -5.98 4.36
C TYR A 533 18.36 -7.51 4.50
N GLN A 534 17.13 -8.01 4.44
CA GLN A 534 16.76 -9.41 4.63
C GLN A 534 17.31 -10.04 5.91
N ALA A 535 17.48 -9.28 6.99
CA ALA A 535 18.08 -9.74 8.23
C ALA A 535 17.22 -9.49 9.47
N CYS A 536 15.91 -9.43 9.32
CA CYS A 536 14.99 -9.32 10.45
C CYS A 536 15.12 -10.46 11.48
N PRO A 537 14.85 -10.21 12.78
CA PRO A 537 15.10 -11.20 13.83
C PRO A 537 14.38 -12.53 13.58
N LEU A 538 13.16 -12.50 13.07
CA LEU A 538 12.33 -13.69 12.83
C LEU A 538 11.81 -13.77 11.40
N TYR A 539 11.89 -14.97 10.84
CA TYR A 539 11.31 -15.38 9.57
C TYR A 539 10.58 -16.72 9.74
N ASN A 540 9.75 -17.10 8.77
CA ASN A 540 9.34 -18.49 8.61
C ASN A 540 10.36 -19.28 7.73
N PRO A 541 10.23 -20.61 7.59
CA PRO A 541 11.10 -21.41 6.73
C PRO A 541 11.07 -21.02 5.24
N GLN A 542 10.01 -20.36 4.78
CA GLN A 542 9.86 -19.87 3.41
C GLN A 542 10.53 -18.50 3.20
N GLY A 543 11.15 -17.92 4.23
CA GLY A 543 11.84 -16.63 4.11
C GLY A 543 10.93 -15.41 4.16
N LEU A 544 9.70 -15.53 4.66
CA LEU A 544 8.81 -14.40 4.93
C LEU A 544 9.07 -13.84 6.34
N PRO A 545 9.33 -12.53 6.47
CA PRO A 545 9.63 -11.90 7.76
C PRO A 545 8.39 -11.85 8.65
N ALA A 546 8.57 -12.08 9.94
CA ALA A 546 7.53 -11.86 10.94
C ALA A 546 7.25 -10.35 11.07
N PRO A 547 5.98 -9.90 11.00
CA PRO A 547 5.62 -8.52 11.31
C PRO A 547 6.09 -8.15 12.72
N PRO A 548 6.45 -6.88 12.95
CA PRO A 548 7.30 -6.54 14.08
C PRO A 548 6.53 -6.28 15.37
N PHE A 549 5.18 -6.31 15.43
CA PHE A 549 4.41 -5.76 16.57
C PHE A 549 3.48 -6.75 17.27
N LEU A 550 3.29 -6.49 18.57
CA LEU A 550 2.32 -7.10 19.49
C LEU A 550 1.77 -6.08 20.48
#